data_AF-A0A6J1JQ01-F1
#
_entry.id   AF-A0A6J1JQ01-F1
#
_cell.length_a   1.000
_cell.length_b   1.000
_cell.length_c   1.000
_cell.angle_alpha   90.00
_cell.angle_beta   90.00
_cell.angle_gamma   90.00
#
_symmetry.space_group_name_H-M   'P 1'
#
loop_
_entity.id
_entity.type
_entity.pdbx_description
1 polymer ?
#
loop_
_entity_poly.entity_id
_entity_poly.type
_entity_poly.pdbx_seq_one_letter_code
_entity_poly.pdbx_strand_id
1 'polypeptide(L)'
;MSTQPKNSDSDAFPDSEMRGWDWSRMPSDSETQRWNWKKDQQLSGPQKRLEDLLRQSGNKLCADCGSPDPKWVSLNLGVFICIKCSGVHRSLGVHISKVFSVKLDNWTDEQVNTFISMGGNADVNKKYEAGIIDLTRKPKPDSCIEERFEFIRRKYELLQFYNGNGHNSSDGSVNKRISSCSQINSSSKNGSQDKRQYEKLATRHRIANAFRNSRVRRDSDHKSFDKSNPSVSRLASAGMVEFVGLVKVNVVRGTNLAIRDVVSSDPYVILSLGHQSVRTRVIKSNLNPVWNESLMLSIPEHIPPLKVLVYDKDTFSTDDFMGEAEIDIQPLVAATRAYEKSTIDESMQLGKWVATNDNTLVKDGIINLVDGKVRQDISLRLQNVERGVLEVELECIPLTQ
;
A
#
# COMPACT_ATOMS: atom_id res chain seq x y z
N MET A 1 34.20 -38.27 -41.52
CA MET A 1 34.50 -38.63 -40.11
C MET A 1 35.16 -37.43 -39.46
N SER A 2 34.52 -36.89 -38.42
CA SER A 2 35.04 -36.19 -37.21
C SER A 2 36.20 -35.17 -37.35
N THR A 3 36.30 -34.02 -36.69
CA THR A 3 35.59 -33.28 -35.61
C THR A 3 36.38 -31.98 -35.38
N GLN A 4 35.69 -30.86 -35.13
CA GLN A 4 36.06 -29.61 -34.40
C GLN A 4 37.43 -28.88 -34.58
N PRO A 5 37.45 -27.52 -34.57
CA PRO A 5 38.66 -26.74 -34.33
C PRO A 5 38.84 -26.42 -32.83
N LYS A 6 40.10 -26.43 -32.37
CA LYS A 6 40.54 -26.00 -31.03
C LYS A 6 40.88 -24.51 -31.01
N ASN A 7 40.50 -23.85 -29.92
CA ASN A 7 40.82 -22.46 -29.59
C ASN A 7 42.31 -22.22 -29.38
N SER A 8 42.69 -21.01 -29.76
CA SER A 8 43.98 -20.34 -29.66
C SER A 8 44.23 -19.69 -28.29
N ASP A 9 45.52 -19.69 -27.95
CA ASP A 9 46.31 -18.62 -27.33
C ASP A 9 46.00 -18.15 -25.91
N SER A 10 46.83 -18.69 -25.02
CA SER A 10 47.36 -18.05 -23.82
C SER A 10 48.21 -16.83 -24.17
N ASP A 11 47.94 -15.70 -23.51
CA ASP A 11 49.00 -14.74 -23.14
C ASP A 11 48.68 -14.06 -21.81
N ALA A 12 49.75 -13.89 -21.05
CA ALA A 12 49.80 -13.69 -19.61
C ALA A 12 49.76 -12.22 -19.16
N PHE A 13 49.29 -11.98 -17.93
CA PHE A 13 49.70 -10.84 -17.10
C PHE A 13 49.85 -11.28 -15.62
N PRO A 14 50.72 -10.61 -14.84
CA PRO A 14 51.48 -11.24 -13.75
C PRO A 14 50.80 -11.18 -12.38
N ASP A 15 50.93 -12.30 -11.66
CA ASP A 15 50.78 -12.43 -10.22
C ASP A 15 51.95 -11.76 -9.48
N SER A 16 51.67 -10.77 -8.64
CA SER A 16 52.35 -10.67 -7.34
C SER A 16 51.53 -9.82 -6.36
N GLU A 17 50.59 -10.44 -5.66
CA GLU A 17 50.25 -10.13 -4.26
C GLU A 17 49.10 -11.03 -3.75
N MET A 18 49.34 -12.34 -3.70
CA MET A 18 48.52 -13.26 -2.90
C MET A 18 49.43 -14.29 -2.22
N ARG A 19 49.97 -13.95 -1.06
CA ARG A 19 50.44 -14.94 -0.09
C ARG A 19 49.60 -14.78 1.17
N GLY A 20 48.70 -15.72 1.42
CA GLY A 20 47.94 -15.75 2.67
C GLY A 20 46.69 -16.63 2.73
N TRP A 21 46.30 -17.30 1.64
CA TRP A 21 45.07 -18.11 1.61
C TRP A 21 45.41 -19.58 1.40
N ASP A 22 45.09 -20.39 2.40
CA ASP A 22 45.10 -21.85 2.34
C ASP A 22 43.88 -22.35 1.56
N TRP A 23 44.10 -22.75 0.30
CA TRP A 23 43.05 -23.21 -0.63
C TRP A 23 42.53 -24.63 -0.33
N SER A 24 42.92 -25.25 0.79
CA SER A 24 42.52 -26.61 1.18
C SER A 24 41.07 -26.74 1.67
N ARG A 25 40.26 -25.67 1.60
CA ARG A 25 38.92 -25.61 2.22
C ARG A 25 37.84 -24.98 1.35
N MET A 26 37.91 -25.12 0.03
CA MET A 26 36.77 -24.81 -0.84
C MET A 26 35.74 -25.96 -0.81
N PRO A 27 34.45 -25.70 -0.54
CA PRO A 27 33.38 -26.68 -0.74
C PRO A 27 33.34 -27.10 -2.21
N SER A 28 33.26 -28.40 -2.50
CA SER A 28 33.12 -28.89 -3.87
C SER A 28 31.77 -28.50 -4.47
N ASP A 29 31.64 -28.47 -5.80
CA ASP A 29 30.40 -28.16 -6.53
C ASP A 29 29.18 -28.99 -6.05
N SER A 30 29.43 -30.18 -5.52
CA SER A 30 28.42 -31.04 -4.89
C SER A 30 27.87 -30.50 -3.56
N GLU A 31 28.67 -29.77 -2.79
CA GLU A 31 28.23 -29.09 -1.56
C GLU A 31 27.42 -27.85 -1.91
N THR A 32 27.83 -27.04 -2.90
CA THR A 32 27.06 -25.88 -3.39
C THR A 32 25.68 -26.29 -3.91
N GLN A 33 25.57 -27.44 -4.57
CA GLN A 33 24.27 -28.01 -4.95
C GLN A 33 23.47 -28.53 -3.75
N ARG A 34 24.11 -29.07 -2.70
CA ARG A 34 23.46 -29.48 -1.45
C ARG A 34 22.96 -28.28 -0.63
N TRP A 35 23.65 -27.13 -0.69
CA TRP A 35 23.22 -25.86 -0.08
C TRP A 35 22.00 -25.26 -0.80
N ASN A 36 21.95 -25.31 -2.13
CA ASN A 36 20.77 -24.90 -2.91
C ASN A 36 19.59 -25.87 -2.73
N TRP A 37 19.84 -27.19 -2.70
CA TRP A 37 18.82 -28.20 -2.40
C TRP A 37 18.21 -28.04 -1.00
N LYS A 38 19.02 -27.66 0.01
CA LYS A 38 18.53 -27.37 1.36
C LYS A 38 17.73 -26.07 1.45
N LYS A 39 18.04 -25.04 0.65
CA LYS A 39 17.24 -23.81 0.55
C LYS A 39 15.89 -24.05 -0.12
N ASP A 40 15.85 -24.89 -1.17
CA ASP A 40 14.63 -25.25 -1.89
C ASP A 40 13.68 -26.16 -1.07
N GLN A 41 14.23 -26.91 -0.10
CA GLN A 41 13.47 -27.76 0.82
C GLN A 41 12.80 -27.00 1.98
N GLN A 42 13.02 -25.70 2.15
CA GLN A 42 12.52 -24.94 3.32
C GLN A 42 11.37 -23.97 3.01
N LEU A 43 10.91 -23.89 1.76
CA LEU A 43 9.75 -23.09 1.36
C LEU A 43 8.48 -23.95 1.22
N SER A 44 8.10 -24.78 2.19
CA SER A 44 6.75 -25.36 2.18
C SER A 44 5.77 -24.35 2.76
N GLY A 45 4.79 -23.86 1.98
CA GLY A 45 3.77 -22.94 2.51
C GLY A 45 3.10 -22.04 1.47
N PRO A 46 2.26 -21.08 1.93
CA PRO A 46 1.57 -20.11 1.08
C PRO A 46 2.54 -19.30 0.20
N GLN A 47 3.70 -18.92 0.73
CA GLN A 47 4.69 -18.10 0.02
C GLN A 47 5.23 -18.78 -1.26
N LYS A 48 5.59 -20.07 -1.19
CA LYS A 48 6.08 -20.82 -2.35
C LYS A 48 5.03 -20.95 -3.45
N ARG A 49 3.78 -21.24 -3.09
CA ARG A 49 2.69 -21.36 -4.06
C ARG A 49 2.42 -20.04 -4.77
N LEU A 50 2.55 -18.92 -4.07
CA LEU A 50 2.43 -17.59 -4.66
C LEU A 50 3.62 -17.30 -5.61
N GLU A 51 4.84 -17.67 -5.23
CA GLU A 51 6.02 -17.56 -6.09
C GLU A 51 5.92 -18.43 -7.35
N ASP A 52 5.42 -19.66 -7.21
CA ASP A 52 5.18 -20.57 -8.34
C ASP A 52 4.14 -19.99 -9.31
N LEU A 53 3.09 -19.36 -8.79
CA LEU A 53 2.10 -18.66 -9.60
C LEU A 53 2.71 -17.44 -10.31
N LEU A 54 3.57 -16.66 -9.64
CA LEU A 54 4.25 -15.51 -10.23
C LEU A 54 5.20 -15.92 -11.39
N ARG A 55 5.79 -17.12 -11.33
CA ARG A 55 6.67 -17.65 -12.40
C ARG A 55 5.94 -17.97 -13.71
N GLN A 56 4.61 -18.08 -13.68
CA GLN A 56 3.82 -18.32 -14.89
C GLN A 56 3.93 -17.15 -15.87
N SER A 57 3.98 -17.46 -17.17
CA SER A 57 4.24 -16.47 -18.23
C SER A 57 3.25 -15.29 -18.23
N GLY A 58 1.97 -15.54 -17.92
CA GLY A 58 0.94 -14.51 -17.82
C GLY A 58 1.16 -13.50 -16.68
N ASN A 59 1.89 -13.88 -15.64
CA ASN A 59 2.06 -13.09 -14.41
C ASN A 59 3.39 -12.34 -14.36
N LYS A 60 4.27 -12.51 -15.36
CA LYS A 60 5.58 -11.82 -15.45
C LYS A 60 5.46 -10.32 -15.73
N LEU A 61 4.29 -9.87 -16.18
CA LEU A 61 4.01 -8.47 -16.47
C LEU A 61 2.86 -8.00 -15.61
N CYS A 62 2.96 -6.78 -15.10
CA CYS A 62 1.91 -6.07 -14.38
C CYS A 62 0.61 -6.07 -15.19
N ALA A 63 -0.49 -6.45 -14.54
CA ALA A 63 -1.79 -6.59 -15.18
C ALA A 63 -2.28 -5.31 -15.87
N ASP A 64 -1.86 -4.12 -15.42
CA ASP A 64 -2.46 -2.86 -15.87
C ASP A 64 -1.57 -2.04 -16.81
N CYS A 65 -0.25 -2.01 -16.55
CA CYS A 65 0.68 -1.18 -17.33
C CYS A 65 1.78 -1.98 -18.03
N GLY A 66 1.84 -3.30 -17.82
CA GLY A 66 2.85 -4.16 -18.42
C GLY A 66 4.27 -3.99 -17.87
N SER A 67 4.48 -3.27 -16.75
CA SER A 67 5.80 -3.25 -16.09
C SER A 67 6.25 -4.67 -15.74
N PRO A 68 7.53 -5.01 -15.96
CA PRO A 68 8.05 -6.35 -15.64
C PRO A 68 8.04 -6.61 -14.13
N ASP A 69 8.09 -7.89 -13.77
CA ASP A 69 8.29 -8.41 -12.42
C ASP A 69 7.38 -7.77 -11.36
N PRO A 70 6.04 -7.91 -11.49
CA PRO A 70 5.11 -7.36 -10.52
C PRO A 70 5.26 -8.02 -9.14
N LYS A 71 5.47 -7.20 -8.10
CA LYS A 71 5.72 -7.65 -6.71
C LYS A 71 4.54 -7.43 -5.76
N TRP A 72 3.43 -6.95 -6.30
CA TRP A 72 2.20 -6.69 -5.56
C TRP A 72 1.06 -7.46 -6.18
N VAL A 73 0.01 -7.68 -5.40
CA VAL A 73 -1.23 -8.26 -5.87
C VAL A 73 -2.42 -7.38 -5.52
N SER A 74 -3.50 -7.51 -6.27
CA SER A 74 -4.84 -7.22 -5.77
C SER A 74 -5.55 -8.53 -5.48
N LEU A 75 -5.64 -8.89 -4.20
CA LEU A 75 -6.09 -10.19 -3.73
C LEU A 75 -7.47 -10.56 -4.28
N ASN A 76 -8.47 -9.68 -4.17
CA ASN A 76 -9.85 -9.95 -4.59
C ASN A 76 -10.08 -9.79 -6.10
N LEU A 77 -9.11 -9.25 -6.85
CA LEU A 77 -9.18 -9.15 -8.31
C LEU A 77 -8.36 -10.25 -8.99
N GLY A 78 -7.49 -10.95 -8.27
CA GLY A 78 -6.69 -12.04 -8.82
C GLY A 78 -5.55 -11.59 -9.73
N VAL A 79 -5.00 -10.38 -9.52
CA VAL A 79 -3.94 -9.82 -10.39
C VAL A 79 -2.66 -9.52 -9.65
N PHE A 80 -1.54 -9.79 -10.31
CA PHE A 80 -0.23 -9.24 -10.00
C PHE A 80 -0.02 -7.89 -10.68
N ILE A 81 0.38 -6.90 -9.90
CA ILE A 81 0.56 -5.51 -10.29
C ILE A 81 1.91 -4.98 -9.82
N CYS A 82 2.45 -3.99 -10.52
CA CYS A 82 3.64 -3.27 -10.09
C CYS A 82 3.32 -2.32 -8.93
N ILE A 83 4.33 -1.80 -8.26
CA ILE A 83 4.10 -0.90 -7.13
C ILE A 83 3.37 0.39 -7.52
N LYS A 84 3.69 1.01 -8.67
CA LYS A 84 3.00 2.22 -9.13
C LYS A 84 1.48 1.98 -9.31
N CYS A 85 1.10 0.85 -9.93
CA CYS A 85 -0.30 0.44 -10.04
C CYS A 85 -0.89 0.08 -8.67
N SER A 86 -0.12 -0.54 -7.77
CA SER A 86 -0.57 -0.85 -6.42
C SER A 86 -1.00 0.41 -5.65
N GLY A 87 -0.29 1.53 -5.84
CA GLY A 87 -0.67 2.83 -5.27
C GLY A 87 -2.04 3.31 -5.75
N VAL A 88 -2.29 3.20 -7.07
CA VAL A 88 -3.60 3.50 -7.66
C VAL A 88 -4.68 2.54 -7.12
N HIS A 89 -4.40 1.25 -7.05
CA HIS A 89 -5.35 0.26 -6.52
C HIS A 89 -5.76 0.55 -5.08
N ARG A 90 -4.85 1.06 -4.24
CA ARG A 90 -5.17 1.50 -2.86
C ARG A 90 -6.20 2.64 -2.85
N SER A 91 -6.16 3.53 -3.83
CA SER A 91 -7.12 4.66 -3.95
C SER A 91 -8.54 4.23 -4.31
N LEU A 92 -8.74 3.04 -4.88
CA LEU A 92 -10.07 2.49 -5.18
C LEU A 92 -10.84 2.02 -3.93
N GLY A 93 -10.11 1.81 -2.82
CA GLY A 93 -10.65 1.29 -1.58
C GLY A 93 -10.78 -0.24 -1.54
N VAL A 94 -10.78 -0.78 -0.31
CA VAL A 94 -10.68 -2.23 0.00
C VAL A 94 -11.86 -3.08 -0.47
N HIS A 95 -12.97 -2.44 -0.84
CA HIS A 95 -14.15 -3.11 -1.39
C HIS A 95 -13.98 -3.44 -2.88
N ILE A 96 -13.08 -2.73 -3.58
CA ILE A 96 -12.74 -2.97 -4.99
C ILE A 96 -11.40 -3.66 -5.11
N SER A 97 -10.36 -3.20 -4.40
CA SER A 97 -9.03 -3.79 -4.47
C SER A 97 -8.39 -3.92 -3.10
N LYS A 98 -8.02 -5.15 -2.74
CA LYS A 98 -7.25 -5.48 -1.53
C LYS A 98 -5.80 -5.72 -1.89
N VAL A 99 -4.94 -4.75 -1.62
CA VAL A 99 -3.54 -4.76 -2.08
C VAL A 99 -2.61 -5.41 -1.06
N PHE A 100 -1.83 -6.41 -1.49
CA PHE A 100 -0.81 -7.11 -0.69
C PHE A 100 0.50 -7.23 -1.47
N SER A 101 1.63 -7.21 -0.77
CA SER A 101 2.94 -7.54 -1.28
C SER A 101 3.12 -9.05 -1.36
N VAL A 102 3.73 -9.52 -2.45
CA VAL A 102 4.06 -10.94 -2.61
C VAL A 102 5.05 -11.42 -1.55
N LYS A 103 6.01 -10.56 -1.14
CA LYS A 103 7.09 -10.95 -0.22
C LYS A 103 7.00 -10.30 1.16
N LEU A 104 6.41 -9.13 1.25
CA LEU A 104 6.52 -8.28 2.44
C LEU A 104 5.34 -8.42 3.40
N ASP A 105 4.22 -8.99 2.94
CA ASP A 105 3.04 -9.25 3.76
C ASP A 105 2.98 -10.73 4.19
N ASN A 106 2.32 -10.97 5.33
CA ASN A 106 2.02 -12.33 5.78
C ASN A 106 0.82 -12.89 5.02
N TRP A 107 0.97 -14.11 4.51
CA TRP A 107 -0.03 -14.79 3.71
C TRP A 107 -0.61 -16.01 4.44
N THR A 108 -1.93 -16.13 4.44
CA THR A 108 -2.61 -17.35 4.88
C THR A 108 -2.85 -18.30 3.70
N ASP A 109 -3.03 -19.58 3.99
CA ASP A 109 -3.35 -20.59 2.98
C ASP A 109 -4.64 -20.28 2.23
N GLU A 110 -5.66 -19.77 2.91
CA GLU A 110 -6.94 -19.40 2.31
C GLU A 110 -6.80 -18.24 1.33
N GLN A 111 -5.99 -17.23 1.67
CA GLN A 111 -5.71 -16.10 0.79
C GLN A 111 -5.05 -16.58 -0.51
N VAL A 112 -4.03 -17.43 -0.40
CA VAL A 112 -3.31 -17.97 -1.56
C VAL A 112 -4.21 -18.88 -2.40
N ASN A 113 -5.01 -19.75 -1.77
CA ASN A 113 -5.97 -20.61 -2.47
C ASN A 113 -7.02 -19.79 -3.24
N THR A 114 -7.57 -18.76 -2.59
CA THR A 114 -8.52 -17.84 -3.24
C THR A 114 -7.86 -17.17 -4.44
N PHE A 115 -6.65 -16.66 -4.28
CA PHE A 115 -5.92 -16.00 -5.36
C PHE A 115 -5.62 -16.91 -6.54
N ILE A 116 -5.14 -18.14 -6.28
CA ILE A 116 -4.88 -19.16 -7.31
C ILE A 116 -6.17 -19.49 -8.09
N SER A 117 -7.31 -19.59 -7.40
CA SER A 117 -8.60 -19.90 -8.04
C SER A 117 -9.07 -18.86 -9.07
N MET A 118 -8.49 -17.65 -9.06
CA MET A 118 -8.79 -16.58 -10.01
C MET A 118 -7.94 -16.62 -11.29
N GLY A 119 -6.96 -17.53 -11.39
CA GLY A 119 -6.21 -17.80 -12.64
C GLY A 119 -5.06 -16.82 -12.95
N GLY A 120 -5.02 -15.66 -12.29
CA GLY A 120 -3.93 -14.69 -12.46
C GLY A 120 -4.16 -13.70 -13.62
N ASN A 121 -3.11 -13.00 -14.00
CA ASN A 121 -3.19 -11.85 -14.90
C ASN A 121 -3.75 -12.17 -16.28
N ALA A 122 -3.42 -13.33 -16.85
CA ALA A 122 -3.89 -13.72 -18.17
C ALA A 122 -5.42 -13.87 -18.19
N ASP A 123 -5.98 -14.61 -17.24
CA ASP A 123 -7.41 -14.85 -17.13
C ASP A 123 -8.18 -13.58 -16.75
N VAL A 124 -7.64 -12.81 -15.81
CA VAL A 124 -8.25 -11.55 -15.39
C VAL A 124 -8.22 -10.52 -16.52
N ASN A 125 -7.09 -10.35 -17.23
CA ASN A 125 -7.05 -9.41 -18.36
C ASN A 125 -7.99 -9.88 -19.49
N LYS A 126 -8.05 -11.19 -19.78
CA LYS A 126 -9.02 -11.71 -20.75
C LYS A 126 -10.47 -11.36 -20.39
N LYS A 127 -10.80 -11.29 -19.09
CA LYS A 127 -12.15 -10.95 -18.58
C LYS A 127 -12.41 -9.44 -18.53
N TYR A 128 -11.46 -8.67 -18.01
CA TYR A 128 -11.60 -7.24 -17.70
C TYR A 128 -11.04 -6.32 -18.79
N GLU A 129 -10.41 -6.84 -19.83
CA GLU A 129 -9.89 -6.10 -20.99
C GLU A 129 -10.49 -6.59 -22.32
N ALA A 130 -11.52 -7.44 -22.27
CA ALA A 130 -12.15 -8.04 -23.45
C ALA A 130 -12.72 -7.00 -24.44
N GLY A 131 -13.20 -5.86 -23.92
CA GLY A 131 -13.79 -4.77 -24.69
C GLY A 131 -12.83 -3.62 -25.01
N ILE A 132 -11.51 -3.80 -24.87
CA ILE A 132 -10.56 -2.75 -25.26
C ILE A 132 -10.63 -2.54 -26.78
N ILE A 133 -11.12 -1.38 -27.19
CA ILE A 133 -11.00 -0.86 -28.56
C ILE A 133 -9.68 -0.10 -28.71
N ASP A 134 -9.07 -0.11 -29.91
CA ASP A 134 -7.74 0.46 -30.20
C ASP A 134 -7.54 1.93 -29.76
N LEU A 135 -8.62 2.69 -29.57
CA LEU A 135 -8.58 4.09 -29.10
C LEU A 135 -8.33 4.21 -27.58
N THR A 136 -8.54 3.15 -26.80
CA THR A 136 -8.31 3.13 -25.35
C THR A 136 -7.00 2.41 -25.06
N ARG A 137 -5.88 3.11 -25.23
CA ARG A 137 -4.56 2.51 -25.05
C ARG A 137 -4.33 2.15 -23.58
N LYS A 138 -3.93 0.90 -23.33
CA LYS A 138 -3.40 0.44 -22.04
C LYS A 138 -2.14 1.26 -21.67
N PRO A 139 -2.01 1.75 -20.42
CA PRO A 139 -0.85 2.53 -20.02
C PRO A 139 0.42 1.71 -20.16
N LYS A 140 1.55 2.39 -20.34
CA LYS A 140 2.88 1.78 -20.41
C LYS A 140 3.58 1.84 -19.05
N PRO A 141 4.73 1.17 -18.87
CA PRO A 141 5.52 1.28 -17.64
C PRO A 141 5.98 2.71 -17.30
N ASP A 142 6.16 3.57 -18.30
CA ASP A 142 6.56 4.97 -18.18
C ASP A 142 5.36 5.95 -18.10
N SER A 143 4.12 5.45 -18.28
CA SER A 143 2.92 6.29 -18.15
C SER A 143 2.83 6.94 -16.78
N CYS A 144 2.37 8.19 -16.78
CA CYS A 144 2.14 8.95 -15.56
C CYS A 144 1.03 8.30 -14.72
N ILE A 145 0.95 8.73 -13.47
CA ILE A 145 0.00 8.16 -12.52
C ILE A 145 -1.45 8.46 -12.91
N GLU A 146 -1.73 9.61 -13.55
CA GLU A 146 -3.05 9.98 -14.04
C GLU A 146 -3.56 9.02 -15.10
N GLU A 147 -2.71 8.67 -16.08
CA GLU A 147 -3.05 7.69 -17.12
C GLU A 147 -3.31 6.30 -16.51
N ARG A 148 -2.49 5.90 -15.53
CA ARG A 148 -2.66 4.64 -14.80
C ARG A 148 -3.97 4.61 -14.03
N PHE A 149 -4.28 5.67 -13.30
CA PHE A 149 -5.51 5.81 -12.52
C PHE A 149 -6.74 5.73 -13.39
N GLU A 150 -6.77 6.50 -14.47
CA GLU A 150 -7.90 6.52 -15.39
C GLU A 150 -8.13 5.13 -15.99
N PHE A 151 -7.06 4.43 -16.39
CA PHE A 151 -7.18 3.06 -16.89
C PHE A 151 -7.65 2.06 -15.85
N ILE A 152 -7.01 2.02 -14.68
CA ILE A 152 -7.30 1.06 -13.59
C ILE A 152 -8.73 1.25 -13.08
N ARG A 153 -9.18 2.49 -12.93
CA ARG A 153 -10.55 2.83 -12.53
C ARG A 153 -11.56 2.35 -13.56
N ARG A 154 -11.33 2.63 -14.85
CA ARG A 154 -12.18 2.12 -15.95
C ARG A 154 -12.24 0.61 -16.00
N LYS A 155 -11.12 -0.07 -15.73
CA LYS A 155 -11.01 -1.52 -15.76
C LYS A 155 -11.76 -2.19 -14.60
N TYR A 156 -11.57 -1.73 -13.36
CA TYR A 156 -12.03 -2.48 -12.17
C TYR A 156 -13.19 -1.85 -11.41
N GLU A 157 -13.31 -0.51 -11.39
CA GLU A 157 -14.44 0.15 -10.74
C GLU A 157 -15.61 0.30 -11.70
N LEU A 158 -15.35 0.83 -12.90
CA LEU A 158 -16.39 1.10 -13.89
C LEU A 158 -16.69 -0.10 -14.79
N LEU A 159 -15.85 -1.14 -14.75
CA LEU A 159 -15.97 -2.37 -15.53
C LEU A 159 -16.17 -2.12 -17.05
N GLN A 160 -15.57 -1.05 -17.56
CA GLN A 160 -15.87 -0.52 -18.90
C GLN A 160 -15.48 -1.48 -20.04
N PHE A 161 -14.49 -2.35 -19.80
CA PHE A 161 -14.02 -3.33 -20.80
C PHE A 161 -14.41 -4.77 -20.44
N TYR A 162 -15.27 -4.92 -19.44
CA TYR A 162 -15.71 -6.22 -18.95
C TYR A 162 -16.67 -6.89 -19.95
N ASN A 163 -16.39 -8.13 -20.34
CA ASN A 163 -17.34 -8.90 -21.16
C ASN A 163 -18.23 -9.77 -20.26
N GLY A 164 -19.47 -9.32 -20.08
CA GLY A 164 -20.45 -9.92 -19.17
C GLY A 164 -21.48 -10.86 -19.80
N ASN A 165 -21.31 -11.32 -21.04
CA ASN A 165 -22.37 -12.10 -21.70
C ASN A 165 -22.06 -13.58 -21.86
N GLY A 166 -22.73 -14.38 -21.03
CA GLY A 166 -23.24 -15.70 -21.39
C GLY A 166 -24.76 -15.66 -21.43
N HIS A 167 -25.37 -15.13 -22.51
CA HIS A 167 -26.65 -15.60 -23.05
C HIS A 167 -26.88 -15.02 -24.46
N ASN A 168 -27.44 -15.88 -25.32
CA ASN A 168 -27.39 -15.86 -26.77
C ASN A 168 -28.42 -14.94 -27.48
N SER A 169 -28.01 -14.53 -28.69
CA SER A 169 -28.78 -14.39 -29.93
C SER A 169 -29.59 -13.11 -30.25
N SER A 170 -29.09 -12.46 -31.30
CA SER A 170 -29.81 -11.93 -32.49
C SER A 170 -30.94 -10.92 -32.30
N ASP A 171 -30.69 -9.69 -32.74
CA ASP A 171 -31.18 -9.11 -34.01
C ASP A 171 -31.30 -7.59 -33.88
N GLY A 172 -31.12 -6.86 -34.98
CA GLY A 172 -31.47 -5.44 -35.08
C GLY A 172 -30.30 -4.48 -35.22
N SER A 173 -29.80 -4.36 -36.46
CA SER A 173 -29.29 -3.11 -37.02
C SER A 173 -30.16 -1.91 -36.59
N VAL A 174 -29.54 -0.75 -36.28
CA VAL A 174 -29.90 0.58 -36.80
C VAL A 174 -29.05 1.68 -36.12
N ASN A 175 -28.24 2.34 -36.96
CA ASN A 175 -27.81 3.74 -36.98
C ASN A 175 -27.52 4.52 -35.68
N LYS A 176 -26.23 4.89 -35.58
CA LYS A 176 -25.74 6.21 -35.16
C LYS A 176 -26.61 7.34 -35.72
N ARG A 177 -27.18 8.19 -34.86
CA ARG A 177 -27.30 9.65 -35.09
C ARG A 177 -27.16 10.44 -33.80
N ILE A 178 -26.27 11.41 -33.87
CA ILE A 178 -26.14 12.61 -33.03
C ILE A 178 -27.35 13.53 -33.31
N SER A 179 -27.82 14.27 -32.29
CA SER A 179 -28.49 15.61 -32.31
C SER A 179 -29.59 15.66 -31.24
N SER A 180 -29.38 16.32 -30.11
CA SER A 180 -29.68 17.75 -29.82
C SER A 180 -31.13 18.03 -29.39
N CYS A 181 -31.22 18.83 -28.34
CA CYS A 181 -32.37 19.47 -27.68
C CYS A 181 -33.64 19.72 -28.51
N SER A 182 -34.81 19.64 -27.85
CA SER A 182 -35.86 20.68 -27.82
C SER A 182 -36.99 20.31 -26.85
N GLN A 183 -37.62 21.35 -26.34
CA GLN A 183 -38.62 21.41 -25.27
C GLN A 183 -40.05 21.00 -25.68
N ILE A 184 -40.94 20.96 -24.68
CA ILE A 184 -42.29 21.58 -24.58
C ILE A 184 -43.43 20.62 -24.13
N ASN A 185 -44.05 21.02 -23.00
CA ASN A 185 -45.43 20.86 -22.45
C ASN A 185 -46.01 19.46 -22.15
N SER A 186 -46.33 19.18 -20.87
CA SER A 186 -47.59 19.51 -20.14
C SER A 186 -48.76 18.60 -20.58
N SER A 187 -49.53 17.92 -19.74
CA SER A 187 -50.20 18.40 -18.53
C SER A 187 -51.08 17.28 -17.94
N SER A 188 -51.60 17.56 -16.73
CA SER A 188 -52.91 17.12 -16.18
C SER A 188 -52.89 15.86 -15.29
N LYS A 189 -53.02 16.03 -13.95
CA LYS A 189 -54.27 16.16 -13.12
C LYS A 189 -54.88 14.78 -12.83
N ASN A 190 -55.46 14.39 -11.70
CA ASN A 190 -55.90 14.91 -10.38
C ASN A 190 -55.95 13.62 -9.49
N GLY A 191 -56.10 13.56 -8.16
CA GLY A 191 -56.68 14.38 -7.08
C GLY A 191 -56.64 13.48 -5.81
N SER A 192 -56.34 13.99 -4.60
CA SER A 192 -57.30 14.47 -3.57
C SER A 192 -58.22 13.35 -3.01
N GLN A 193 -58.52 13.18 -1.71
CA GLN A 193 -58.15 13.77 -0.41
C GLN A 193 -58.94 12.99 0.67
N ASP A 194 -58.85 13.44 1.94
CA ASP A 194 -59.74 13.20 3.10
C ASP A 194 -59.45 11.98 4.01
N LYS A 195 -59.54 12.03 5.35
CA LYS A 195 -59.84 13.06 6.39
C LYS A 195 -59.44 12.44 7.77
N ARG A 196 -58.75 13.16 8.66
CA ARG A 196 -59.21 13.76 9.96
C ARG A 196 -59.94 12.81 10.95
N GLN A 197 -59.87 12.91 12.29
CA GLN A 197 -59.09 13.61 13.34
C GLN A 197 -59.88 13.39 14.66
N TYR A 198 -59.24 13.14 15.82
CA TYR A 198 -59.56 13.60 17.20
C TYR A 198 -58.90 12.69 18.28
N GLU A 199 -58.63 13.06 19.54
CA GLU A 199 -57.93 14.15 20.23
C GLU A 199 -57.83 13.70 21.71
N LYS A 200 -56.67 13.83 22.40
CA LYS A 200 -56.51 14.34 23.78
C LYS A 200 -55.25 13.85 24.54
N LEU A 201 -54.45 14.86 24.89
CA LEU A 201 -53.79 15.19 26.17
C LEU A 201 -52.98 14.17 27.02
N ALA A 202 -51.73 14.60 27.27
CA ALA A 202 -51.07 14.83 28.56
C ALA A 202 -49.88 13.92 28.99
N THR A 203 -48.73 14.60 29.06
CA THR A 203 -47.65 14.52 30.06
C THR A 203 -46.51 13.49 29.89
N ARG A 204 -45.34 14.08 29.60
CA ARG A 204 -43.96 13.56 29.51
C ARG A 204 -43.51 12.90 30.85
N HIS A 205 -42.55 11.98 30.96
CA HIS A 205 -41.18 11.94 30.43
C HIS A 205 -40.62 10.50 30.52
N ARG A 206 -39.96 9.98 29.45
CA ARG A 206 -38.66 9.25 29.46
C ARG A 206 -38.28 8.66 28.08
N ILE A 207 -36.99 8.87 27.73
CA ILE A 207 -36.05 8.01 26.97
C ILE A 207 -36.06 7.98 25.41
N ALA A 208 -34.83 8.15 24.89
CA ALA A 208 -34.20 7.67 23.63
C ALA A 208 -34.16 8.52 22.33
N ASN A 209 -32.91 8.83 21.96
CA ASN A 209 -32.23 8.77 20.66
C ASN A 209 -32.92 9.30 19.38
N ALA A 210 -32.27 10.27 18.71
CA ALA A 210 -31.71 10.09 17.37
C ALA A 210 -31.15 11.40 16.77
N PHE A 211 -29.98 11.24 16.14
CA PHE A 211 -29.32 12.08 15.14
C PHE A 211 -30.24 12.99 14.30
N ARG A 212 -29.91 14.28 14.23
CA ARG A 212 -30.20 15.13 13.06
C ARG A 212 -29.07 16.14 12.82
N ASN A 213 -28.44 16.00 11.66
CA ASN A 213 -27.53 16.97 11.05
C ASN A 213 -28.22 18.33 10.88
N SER A 214 -27.59 19.37 11.42
CA SER A 214 -27.98 20.76 11.22
C SER A 214 -27.62 21.24 9.82
N ARG A 215 -28.66 21.52 9.04
CA ARG A 215 -28.65 22.26 7.79
C ARG A 215 -28.52 23.77 8.11
N VAL A 216 -27.36 24.36 7.85
CA VAL A 216 -27.16 25.83 7.84
C VAL A 216 -27.32 26.34 6.41
N ARG A 217 -27.79 27.58 6.34
CA ARG A 217 -28.66 28.19 5.33
C ARG A 217 -27.90 28.69 4.09
N ARG A 218 -28.65 28.79 2.98
CA ARG A 218 -28.29 29.53 1.77
C ARG A 218 -28.05 30.99 2.10
N ASP A 219 -27.04 31.57 1.48
CA ASP A 219 -27.13 32.93 0.98
C ASP A 219 -26.79 32.94 -0.51
N SER A 220 -27.43 33.86 -1.22
CA SER A 220 -27.52 33.89 -2.68
C SER A 220 -26.81 35.15 -3.16
N ASP A 221 -25.81 35.01 -4.01
CA ASP A 221 -25.33 36.14 -4.82
C ASP A 221 -24.97 35.68 -6.24
N HIS A 222 -25.62 36.35 -7.19
CA HIS A 222 -25.40 36.22 -8.63
C HIS A 222 -24.23 37.11 -9.06
N LYS A 223 -23.21 36.53 -9.72
CA LYS A 223 -22.36 37.28 -10.68
C LYS A 223 -21.74 36.36 -11.75
N SER A 224 -22.18 36.61 -12.99
CA SER A 224 -21.53 36.41 -14.30
C SER A 224 -20.60 35.20 -14.49
N PHE A 225 -21.09 34.18 -15.20
CA PHE A 225 -20.28 33.13 -15.81
C PHE A 225 -19.63 33.63 -17.10
N ASP A 226 -18.30 33.77 -17.07
CA ASP A 226 -17.47 33.82 -18.26
C ASP A 226 -17.13 32.39 -18.70
N LYS A 227 -17.27 32.12 -20.01
CA LYS A 227 -17.03 30.79 -20.60
C LYS A 227 -15.54 30.53 -20.72
N SER A 228 -14.96 29.87 -19.73
CA SER A 228 -13.76 29.05 -19.93
C SER A 228 -13.79 27.88 -18.96
N ASN A 229 -13.59 26.67 -19.48
CA ASN A 229 -13.57 25.42 -18.73
C ASN A 229 -12.14 25.21 -18.18
N PRO A 230 -11.93 25.28 -16.85
CA PRO A 230 -10.90 24.44 -16.24
C PRO A 230 -11.37 23.91 -14.87
N SER A 231 -12.22 22.89 -14.84
CA SER A 231 -12.69 22.29 -13.58
C SER A 231 -12.71 20.76 -13.53
N VAL A 232 -12.22 20.06 -14.55
CA VAL A 232 -12.06 18.59 -14.48
C VAL A 232 -10.65 18.18 -14.00
N SER A 233 -9.64 19.03 -14.11
CA SER A 233 -8.26 18.66 -13.71
C SER A 233 -7.99 18.74 -12.20
N ARG A 234 -8.57 19.72 -11.48
CA ARG A 234 -8.19 19.98 -10.09
C ARG A 234 -8.76 19.01 -9.05
N LEU A 235 -9.84 18.29 -9.36
CA LEU A 235 -10.43 17.31 -8.43
C LEU A 235 -9.80 15.91 -8.56
N ALA A 236 -9.04 15.63 -9.62
CA ALA A 236 -8.35 14.35 -9.85
C ALA A 236 -6.91 14.34 -9.31
N SER A 237 -6.31 15.51 -9.04
CA SER A 237 -4.90 15.62 -8.62
C SER A 237 -4.63 15.36 -7.13
N ALA A 238 -5.66 15.31 -6.28
CA ALA A 238 -5.48 15.21 -4.83
C ALA A 238 -5.21 13.78 -4.30
N GLY A 239 -5.02 12.78 -5.17
CA GLY A 239 -4.99 11.38 -4.77
C GLY A 239 -3.94 10.49 -5.45
N MET A 240 -2.98 11.05 -6.16
CA MET A 240 -2.02 10.26 -6.94
C MET A 240 -0.59 10.63 -6.60
N VAL A 241 -0.07 9.98 -5.56
CA VAL A 241 1.29 10.21 -5.09
C VAL A 241 2.20 9.12 -5.65
N GLU A 242 3.23 9.49 -6.41
CA GLU A 242 4.30 8.56 -6.76
C GLU A 242 5.07 8.16 -5.50
N PHE A 243 5.32 6.87 -5.33
CA PHE A 243 6.07 6.34 -4.21
C PHE A 243 7.50 6.01 -4.63
N VAL A 244 8.46 6.38 -3.80
CA VAL A 244 9.91 6.20 -4.01
C VAL A 244 10.49 5.01 -3.24
N GLY A 245 9.72 4.42 -2.33
CA GLY A 245 10.17 3.37 -1.43
C GLY A 245 9.04 2.84 -0.55
N LEU A 246 9.36 1.88 0.29
CA LEU A 246 8.53 1.46 1.41
C LEU A 246 9.32 1.66 2.70
N VAL A 247 8.66 2.10 3.76
CA VAL A 247 9.21 2.06 5.11
C VAL A 247 8.49 0.96 5.87
N LYS A 248 9.27 -0.03 6.33
CA LYS A 248 8.82 -1.02 7.31
C LYS A 248 9.13 -0.49 8.69
N VAL A 249 8.10 -0.37 9.51
CA VAL A 249 8.16 0.13 10.88
C VAL A 249 7.81 -1.02 11.81
N ASN A 250 8.78 -1.49 12.59
CA ASN A 250 8.54 -2.43 13.67
C ASN A 250 8.28 -1.65 14.96
N VAL A 251 7.03 -1.67 15.43
CA VAL A 251 6.67 -1.11 16.73
C VAL A 251 7.00 -2.16 17.79
N VAL A 252 8.11 -1.96 18.51
CA VAL A 252 8.68 -2.96 19.42
C VAL A 252 7.89 -2.97 20.73
N ARG A 253 7.96 -1.89 21.50
CA ARG A 253 7.32 -1.79 22.81
C ARG A 253 7.03 -0.35 23.22
N GLY A 254 6.09 -0.20 24.13
CA GLY A 254 5.88 1.01 24.92
C GLY A 254 6.42 0.78 26.33
N THR A 255 6.94 1.83 26.97
CA THR A 255 7.43 1.82 28.34
C THR A 255 6.80 2.95 29.12
N ASN A 256 6.22 2.62 30.28
CA ASN A 256 5.61 3.55 31.22
C ASN A 256 4.63 4.52 30.53
N LEU A 257 3.70 3.98 29.74
CA LEU A 257 2.67 4.76 29.06
C LEU A 257 1.69 5.41 30.06
N ALA A 258 0.97 6.41 29.59
CA ALA A 258 -0.07 7.09 30.35
C ALA A 258 -1.19 6.12 30.79
N ILE A 259 -1.87 6.44 31.88
CA ILE A 259 -3.08 5.74 32.30
C ILE A 259 -4.28 6.53 31.78
N ARG A 260 -5.20 5.88 31.08
CA ARG A 260 -6.47 6.47 30.63
C ARG A 260 -7.69 5.69 31.13
N ASP A 261 -7.53 4.45 31.59
CA ASP A 261 -8.50 3.75 32.44
C ASP A 261 -8.28 4.00 33.94
N VAL A 262 -9.00 3.25 34.80
CA VAL A 262 -8.94 3.36 36.27
C VAL A 262 -7.52 3.17 36.82
N VAL A 263 -6.77 2.19 36.29
CA VAL A 263 -5.42 1.84 36.77
C VAL A 263 -4.43 1.51 35.65
N SER A 264 -4.90 1.39 34.41
CA SER A 264 -4.12 0.90 33.28
C SER A 264 -4.60 1.56 31.98
N SER A 265 -4.22 0.98 30.85
CA SER A 265 -4.73 1.30 29.51
C SER A 265 -4.66 0.06 28.62
N ASP A 266 -5.43 0.08 27.54
CA ASP A 266 -5.44 -0.85 26.41
C ASP A 266 -4.74 -0.21 25.18
N PRO A 267 -3.41 0.04 25.21
CA PRO A 267 -2.76 0.85 24.19
C PRO A 267 -2.65 0.19 22.81
N TYR A 268 -2.75 1.02 21.78
CA TYR A 268 -2.35 0.73 20.40
C TYR A 268 -1.70 1.94 19.75
N VAL A 269 -0.93 1.69 18.68
CA VAL A 269 -0.18 2.73 17.96
C VAL A 269 -0.74 2.90 16.55
N ILE A 270 -0.91 4.16 16.13
CA ILE A 270 -1.22 4.56 14.76
C ILE A 270 0.05 5.17 14.15
N LEU A 271 0.45 4.64 13.01
CA LEU A 271 1.51 5.20 12.18
C LEU A 271 0.88 5.90 10.99
N SER A 272 1.29 7.14 10.73
CA SER A 272 0.78 7.94 9.61
C SER A 272 1.92 8.55 8.80
N LEU A 273 1.87 8.34 7.48
CA LEU A 273 2.83 8.90 6.52
C LEU A 273 2.05 9.50 5.34
N GLY A 274 1.96 10.84 5.33
CA GLY A 274 1.13 11.57 4.37
C GLY A 274 -0.35 11.22 4.54
N HIS A 275 -0.96 10.60 3.52
CA HIS A 275 -2.36 10.18 3.54
C HIS A 275 -2.57 8.72 3.98
N GLN A 276 -1.50 7.98 4.24
CA GLN A 276 -1.58 6.59 4.67
C GLN A 276 -1.56 6.51 6.19
N SER A 277 -2.44 5.70 6.76
CA SER A 277 -2.41 5.35 8.18
C SER A 277 -2.59 3.85 8.36
N VAL A 278 -1.83 3.28 9.29
CA VAL A 278 -1.88 1.87 9.71
C VAL A 278 -1.81 1.83 11.23
N ARG A 279 -2.35 0.78 11.84
CA ARG A 279 -2.39 0.65 13.31
C ARG A 279 -1.96 -0.72 13.77
N THR A 280 -1.37 -0.80 14.96
CA THR A 280 -1.02 -2.06 15.61
C THR A 280 -2.25 -2.76 16.18
N ARG A 281 -2.08 -3.98 16.66
CA ARG A 281 -3.03 -4.57 17.61
C ARG A 281 -3.09 -3.79 18.93
N VAL A 282 -4.21 -3.97 19.61
CA VAL A 282 -4.44 -3.49 20.98
C VAL A 282 -3.86 -4.50 21.97
N ILE A 283 -3.13 -4.03 22.98
CA ILE A 283 -2.69 -4.87 24.11
C ILE A 283 -3.45 -4.42 25.35
N LYS A 284 -4.21 -5.31 25.96
CA LYS A 284 -5.10 -4.97 27.07
C LYS A 284 -4.37 -4.78 28.39
N SER A 285 -4.80 -3.79 29.16
CA SER A 285 -4.44 -3.49 30.54
C SER A 285 -2.94 -3.54 30.78
N ASN A 286 -2.16 -2.85 29.94
CA ASN A 286 -0.71 -2.87 30.01
C ASN A 286 -0.08 -1.53 29.64
N LEU A 287 0.62 -0.91 30.60
CA LEU A 287 1.38 0.34 30.40
C LEU A 287 2.80 0.12 29.86
N ASN A 288 3.24 -1.13 29.74
CA ASN A 288 4.50 -1.56 29.15
C ASN A 288 4.26 -2.60 28.05
N PRO A 289 3.42 -2.29 27.04
CA PRO A 289 3.03 -3.24 26.01
C PRO A 289 4.23 -3.62 25.12
N VAL A 290 4.35 -4.89 24.76
CA VAL A 290 5.30 -5.38 23.76
C VAL A 290 4.52 -5.81 22.53
N TRP A 291 4.52 -4.96 21.50
CA TRP A 291 3.83 -5.23 20.24
C TRP A 291 4.66 -6.09 19.31
N ASN A 292 5.95 -5.80 19.11
CA ASN A 292 6.77 -6.46 18.08
C ASN A 292 6.00 -6.63 16.76
N GLU A 293 5.35 -5.56 16.32
CA GLU A 293 4.45 -5.58 15.17
C GLU A 293 5.03 -4.74 14.04
N SER A 294 5.28 -5.40 12.91
CA SER A 294 5.80 -4.76 11.70
C SER A 294 4.67 -4.29 10.80
N LEU A 295 4.65 -3.00 10.50
CA LEU A 295 3.68 -2.34 9.64
C LEU A 295 4.43 -1.64 8.48
N MET A 296 3.80 -1.52 7.32
CA MET A 296 4.46 -0.95 6.13
C MET A 296 3.67 0.21 5.54
N LEU A 297 4.39 1.27 5.18
CA LEU A 297 3.85 2.48 4.57
C LEU A 297 4.63 2.79 3.29
N SER A 298 3.92 3.28 2.27
CA SER A 298 4.55 3.68 1.01
C SER A 298 5.16 5.07 1.15
N ILE A 299 6.44 5.23 0.82
CA ILE A 299 7.16 6.49 0.94
C ILE A 299 6.87 7.34 -0.28
N PRO A 300 6.17 8.49 -0.16
CA PRO A 300 5.88 9.35 -1.30
C PRO A 300 7.11 10.09 -1.81
N GLU A 301 7.04 10.65 -3.03
CA GLU A 301 8.12 11.46 -3.61
C GLU A 301 8.51 12.65 -2.73
N HIS A 302 7.52 13.41 -2.27
CA HIS A 302 7.69 14.42 -1.21
C HIS A 302 7.55 13.75 0.15
N ILE A 303 8.66 13.33 0.73
CA ILE A 303 8.72 12.54 1.98
C ILE A 303 8.27 13.41 3.18
N PRO A 304 7.07 13.18 3.76
CA PRO A 304 6.66 13.85 4.98
C PRO A 304 7.27 13.15 6.21
N PRO A 305 7.22 13.78 7.40
CA PRO A 305 7.56 13.08 8.64
C PRO A 305 6.59 11.91 8.90
N LEU A 306 7.12 10.82 9.45
CA LEU A 306 6.34 9.70 9.95
C LEU A 306 5.77 10.08 11.32
N LYS A 307 4.45 10.26 11.40
CA LYS A 307 3.75 10.53 12.65
C LYS A 307 3.43 9.22 13.36
N VAL A 308 3.63 9.22 14.66
CA VAL A 308 3.36 8.09 15.56
C VAL A 308 2.42 8.58 16.66
N LEU A 309 1.23 8.01 16.74
CA LEU A 309 0.23 8.38 17.73
C LEU A 309 -0.14 7.17 18.57
N VAL A 310 -0.26 7.35 19.89
CA VAL A 310 -0.65 6.29 20.82
C VAL A 310 -2.04 6.60 21.37
N TYR A 311 -2.91 5.59 21.42
CA TYR A 311 -4.27 5.70 21.91
C TYR A 311 -4.63 4.55 22.84
N ASP A 312 -5.55 4.79 23.76
CA ASP A 312 -6.19 3.79 24.60
C ASP A 312 -7.47 3.30 23.93
N LYS A 313 -7.67 1.98 23.84
CA LYS A 313 -8.83 1.40 23.20
C LYS A 313 -10.01 1.33 24.17
N ASP A 314 -11.04 2.11 23.88
CA ASP A 314 -12.32 2.02 24.59
C ASP A 314 -13.37 1.21 23.83
N THR A 315 -14.24 0.53 24.59
CA THR A 315 -15.33 -0.29 24.03
C THR A 315 -16.60 0.52 23.78
N PHE A 316 -16.85 1.57 24.58
CA PHE A 316 -18.12 2.33 24.56
C PHE A 316 -17.93 3.86 24.43
N SER A 317 -16.70 4.34 24.33
CA SER A 317 -16.31 5.74 24.16
C SER A 317 -15.36 5.91 22.96
N THR A 318 -15.03 7.15 22.64
CA THR A 318 -13.91 7.46 21.74
C THR A 318 -12.60 7.13 22.43
N ASP A 319 -11.69 6.49 21.70
CA ASP A 319 -10.37 6.11 22.19
C ASP A 319 -9.56 7.32 22.71
N ASP A 320 -9.03 7.22 23.92
CA ASP A 320 -8.32 8.31 24.59
C ASP A 320 -6.90 8.49 24.06
N PHE A 321 -6.47 9.73 23.87
CA PHE A 321 -5.14 10.03 23.38
C PHE A 321 -4.05 9.84 24.46
N MET A 322 -2.96 9.17 24.07
CA MET A 322 -1.84 8.80 24.95
C MET A 322 -0.48 9.33 24.47
N GLY A 323 -0.49 10.35 23.60
CA GLY A 323 0.71 11.05 23.15
C GLY A 323 1.14 10.75 21.72
N GLU A 324 2.04 11.57 21.21
CA GLU A 324 2.52 11.50 19.83
C GLU A 324 4.02 11.77 19.68
N ALA A 325 4.58 11.36 18.55
CA ALA A 325 5.93 11.72 18.13
C ALA A 325 5.99 11.81 16.60
N GLU A 326 6.95 12.59 16.09
CA GLU A 326 7.26 12.64 14.66
C GLU A 326 8.69 12.18 14.42
N ILE A 327 8.89 11.42 13.34
CA ILE A 327 10.19 10.90 12.91
C ILE A 327 10.48 11.43 11.51
N ASP A 328 11.61 12.10 11.33
CA ASP A 328 12.11 12.41 10.01
C ASP A 328 12.79 11.17 9.40
N ILE A 329 12.17 10.62 8.35
CA ILE A 329 12.67 9.43 7.64
C ILE A 329 13.54 9.79 6.43
N GLN A 330 13.72 11.07 6.09
CA GLN A 330 14.55 11.48 4.96
C GLN A 330 16.00 10.99 5.08
N PRO A 331 16.67 11.04 6.25
CA PRO A 331 18.03 10.52 6.40
C PRO A 331 18.12 9.02 6.13
N LEU A 332 17.13 8.24 6.57
CA LEU A 332 17.04 6.81 6.31
C LEU A 332 16.92 6.52 4.81
N VAL A 333 16.01 7.24 4.12
CA VAL A 333 15.81 7.08 2.68
C VAL A 333 17.03 7.51 1.87
N ALA A 334 17.70 8.59 2.26
CA ALA A 334 18.92 9.04 1.63
C ALA A 334 20.05 8.01 1.76
N ALA A 335 20.22 7.42 2.95
CA ALA A 335 21.17 6.35 3.19
C ALA A 335 20.88 5.10 2.33
N THR A 336 19.62 4.68 2.23
CA THR A 336 19.22 3.57 1.34
C THR A 336 19.54 3.85 -0.12
N ARG A 337 19.20 5.04 -0.64
CA ARG A 337 19.48 5.41 -2.03
C ARG A 337 20.98 5.49 -2.34
N ALA A 338 21.78 5.92 -1.37
CA ALA A 338 23.24 5.95 -1.51
C ALA A 338 23.79 4.51 -1.58
N TYR A 339 23.28 3.63 -0.71
CA TYR A 339 23.66 2.23 -0.68
C TYR A 339 23.34 1.48 -1.98
N GLU A 340 22.14 1.65 -2.56
CA GLU A 340 21.76 0.99 -3.82
C GLU A 340 22.71 1.29 -5.00
N LYS A 341 23.43 2.42 -4.93
CA LYS A 341 24.38 2.84 -5.97
C LYS A 341 25.80 2.35 -5.70
N SER A 342 26.04 1.66 -4.59
CA SER A 342 27.36 1.22 -4.12
C SER A 342 27.44 -0.30 -4.01
N THR A 343 28.60 -0.88 -4.33
CA THR A 343 28.89 -2.32 -4.20
C THR A 343 29.55 -2.65 -2.86
N ILE A 344 29.04 -2.07 -1.77
CA ILE A 344 29.59 -2.26 -0.42
C ILE A 344 28.78 -3.35 0.27
N ASP A 345 29.42 -4.38 0.83
CA ASP A 345 28.76 -5.54 1.48
C ASP A 345 29.08 -5.64 3.00
N GLU A 346 29.74 -4.62 3.55
CA GLU A 346 30.13 -4.61 4.96
C GLU A 346 29.15 -3.80 5.83
N SER A 347 28.86 -4.32 7.02
CA SER A 347 28.04 -3.63 8.02
C SER A 347 28.74 -2.36 8.52
N MET A 348 28.07 -1.22 8.41
CA MET A 348 28.63 0.08 8.77
C MET A 348 27.55 1.00 9.33
N GLN A 349 27.94 1.90 10.23
CA GLN A 349 27.10 3.01 10.66
C GLN A 349 27.07 4.09 9.57
N LEU A 350 25.88 4.36 9.01
CA LEU A 350 25.69 5.31 7.90
C LEU A 350 25.32 6.71 8.36
N GLY A 351 24.79 6.84 9.58
CA GLY A 351 24.34 8.12 10.11
C GLY A 351 23.92 8.03 11.57
N LYS A 352 23.68 9.20 12.16
CA LYS A 352 23.26 9.33 13.56
C LYS A 352 22.28 10.48 13.69
N TRP A 353 21.06 10.19 14.12
CA TRP A 353 20.13 11.23 14.54
C TRP A 353 20.36 11.51 16.02
N VAL A 354 20.96 12.66 16.33
CA VAL A 354 21.44 12.98 17.68
C VAL A 354 20.27 13.42 18.55
N ALA A 355 20.16 12.85 19.75
CA ALA A 355 19.19 13.30 20.75
C ALA A 355 19.58 14.68 21.28
N THR A 356 18.63 15.61 21.29
CA THR A 356 18.80 16.96 21.84
C THR A 356 17.68 17.22 22.86
N ASN A 357 17.86 18.21 23.73
CA ASN A 357 16.83 18.58 24.71
C ASN A 357 15.51 19.04 24.05
N ASP A 358 15.58 19.42 22.77
CA ASP A 358 14.47 20.01 22.02
C ASP A 358 13.79 18.99 21.08
N ASN A 359 14.30 17.75 20.97
CA ASN A 359 13.73 16.73 20.09
C ASN A 359 13.13 15.56 20.89
N THR A 360 12.35 14.73 20.19
CA THR A 360 11.58 13.63 20.81
C THR A 360 12.45 12.41 21.12
N LEU A 361 13.75 12.42 20.80
CA LEU A 361 14.62 11.26 20.97
C LEU A 361 15.06 11.12 22.43
N VAL A 362 14.88 9.91 22.98
CA VAL A 362 15.41 9.53 24.29
C VAL A 362 16.90 9.17 24.20
N LYS A 363 17.31 8.65 23.05
CA LYS A 363 18.68 8.25 22.71
C LYS A 363 18.93 8.51 21.24
N ASP A 364 20.20 8.59 20.86
CA ASP A 364 20.60 8.76 19.47
C ASP A 364 20.01 7.65 18.58
N GLY A 365 19.30 8.05 17.51
CA GLY A 365 18.76 7.14 16.51
C GLY A 365 19.82 6.77 15.49
N ILE A 366 20.53 5.67 15.70
CA ILE A 366 21.65 5.26 14.85
C ILE A 366 21.14 4.57 13.58
N ILE A 367 21.64 4.99 12.42
CA ILE A 367 21.36 4.35 11.13
C ILE A 367 22.51 3.39 10.83
N ASN A 368 22.19 2.09 10.72
CA ASN A 368 23.13 1.02 10.47
C ASN A 368 22.79 0.28 9.18
N LEU A 369 23.82 -0.18 8.48
CA LEU A 369 23.71 -1.19 7.43
C LEU A 369 23.96 -2.56 8.07
N VAL A 370 22.97 -3.44 8.04
CA VAL A 370 23.06 -4.81 8.57
C VAL A 370 22.47 -5.76 7.53
N ASP A 371 23.25 -6.75 7.08
CA ASP A 371 22.83 -7.75 6.08
C ASP A 371 22.24 -7.14 4.80
N GLY A 372 22.88 -6.08 4.28
CA GLY A 372 22.43 -5.36 3.09
C GLY A 372 21.14 -4.54 3.28
N LYS A 373 20.68 -4.35 4.52
CA LYS A 373 19.49 -3.57 4.87
C LYS A 373 19.86 -2.35 5.70
N VAL A 374 19.38 -1.19 5.26
CA VAL A 374 19.52 0.04 6.03
C VAL A 374 18.43 0.08 7.11
N ARG A 375 18.85 0.02 8.37
CA ARG A 375 17.99 0.00 9.55
C ARG A 375 18.28 1.18 10.46
N GLN A 376 17.26 1.63 11.19
CA GLN A 376 17.40 2.65 12.21
C GLN A 376 16.58 2.30 13.45
N ASP A 377 17.24 2.20 14.59
CA ASP A 377 16.59 1.93 15.87
C ASP A 377 16.38 3.24 16.62
N ILE A 378 15.17 3.47 17.11
CA ILE A 378 14.75 4.77 17.66
C ILE A 378 13.98 4.56 18.97
N SER A 379 14.34 5.34 19.99
CA SER A 379 13.57 5.46 21.24
C SER A 379 12.97 6.86 21.34
N LEU A 380 11.65 6.96 21.33
CA LEU A 380 10.89 8.21 21.27
C LEU A 380 10.19 8.50 22.59
N ARG A 381 10.37 9.70 23.13
CA ARG A 381 9.56 10.23 24.22
C ARG A 381 8.29 10.81 23.61
N LEU A 382 7.15 10.29 24.02
CA LEU A 382 5.85 10.79 23.57
C LEU A 382 5.64 12.22 24.08
N GLN A 383 5.18 13.07 23.18
CA GLN A 383 4.80 14.46 23.42
C GLN A 383 3.29 14.55 23.71
N ASN A 384 2.86 15.68 24.27
CA ASN A 384 1.46 15.95 24.60
C ASN A 384 0.85 14.90 25.55
N VAL A 385 1.70 14.31 26.39
CA VAL A 385 1.34 13.30 27.39
C VAL A 385 2.29 13.38 28.58
N GLU A 386 1.82 13.01 29.77
CA GLU A 386 2.59 13.09 31.01
C GLU A 386 3.73 12.07 31.11
N ARG A 387 3.63 10.94 30.40
CA ARG A 387 4.66 9.90 30.33
C ARG A 387 4.46 8.96 29.14
N GLY A 388 5.55 8.30 28.77
CA GLY A 388 5.55 7.25 27.76
C GLY A 388 6.78 7.34 26.87
N VAL A 389 7.43 6.19 26.69
CA VAL A 389 8.51 6.03 25.73
C VAL A 389 8.13 4.91 24.77
N LEU A 390 8.37 5.10 23.48
CA LEU A 390 8.14 4.11 22.45
C LEU A 390 9.46 3.70 21.81
N GLU A 391 9.69 2.39 21.67
CA GLU A 391 10.81 1.84 20.91
C GLU A 391 10.30 1.38 19.53
N VAL A 392 10.93 1.87 18.47
CA VAL A 392 10.59 1.54 17.09
C VAL A 392 11.86 1.26 16.28
N GLU A 393 11.77 0.32 15.35
CA GLU A 393 12.84 0.02 14.40
C GLU A 393 12.32 0.30 12.99
N LEU A 394 13.10 1.03 12.19
CA LEU A 394 12.78 1.38 10.82
C LEU A 394 13.68 0.60 9.86
N GLU A 395 13.12 0.10 8.77
CA GLU A 395 13.84 -0.47 7.64
C GLU A 395 13.27 0.17 6.36
N CYS A 396 14.14 0.80 5.56
CA CYS A 396 13.73 1.34 4.26
C CYS A 396 13.99 0.31 3.17
N ILE A 397 12.94 -0.02 2.43
CA ILE A 397 12.96 -1.02 1.37
C ILE A 397 12.79 -0.28 0.04
N PRO A 398 13.82 -0.23 -0.80
CA PRO A 398 13.72 0.47 -2.07
C PRO A 398 12.88 -0.33 -3.08
N LEU A 399 12.42 0.37 -4.14
CA LEU A 399 11.52 -0.20 -5.14
C LEU A 399 12.25 -0.94 -6.26
N THR A 400 13.52 -0.65 -6.43
CA THR A 400 14.47 -1.29 -7.34
C THR A 400 15.02 -2.57 -6.71
N GLN A 401 14.21 -3.63 -6.73
CA GLN A 401 14.71 -4.99 -6.57
C GLN A 401 14.42 -5.79 -7.82
#